data_AF-A0A4Q3WD08-F1
#
_entry.id   AF-A0A4Q3WD08-F1
#
_cell.length_a   1.000
_cell.length_b   1.000
_cell.length_c   1.000
_cell.angle_alpha   90.00
_cell.angle_beta   90.00
_cell.angle_gamma   90.00
#
_symmetry.space_group_name_H-M   'P 1'
#
loop_
_entity.id
_entity.type
_entity.pdbx_description
1 polymer ?
#
loop_
_entity_poly.entity_id
_entity_poly.type
_entity_poly.pdbx_seq_one_letter_code
_entity_poly.pdbx_strand_id
1 'polypeptide(L)'
;MIKSISHWAFSPERPLKEVFGMARDLGFAAVEVTIAEEGPITPQTTATECSEILSQASEAGIVLSGLASGFGWSHPVTCEE
;
A
#
# COMPACT_ATOMS: atom_id res chain seq x y z
N MET A 1 6.44 17.48 8.96
CA MET A 1 5.43 16.84 8.08
C MET A 1 6.13 15.69 7.38
N ILE A 2 5.58 14.47 7.41
CA ILE A 2 6.17 13.31 6.72
C ILE A 2 5.76 13.38 5.24
N LYS A 3 6.73 13.34 4.32
CA LYS A 3 6.46 13.32 2.88
C LYS A 3 6.13 11.88 2.47
N SER A 4 4.85 11.62 2.21
CA SER A 4 4.31 10.30 1.82
C SER A 4 3.82 10.29 0.38
N ILE A 5 3.76 9.11 -0.23
CA ILE A 5 3.18 8.85 -1.55
C ILE A 5 2.21 7.65 -1.47
N SER A 6 1.11 7.73 -2.21
CA SER A 6 0.16 6.62 -2.32
C SER A 6 0.70 5.54 -3.25
N HIS A 7 0.50 4.27 -2.90
CA HIS A 7 0.82 3.13 -3.76
C HIS A 7 0.13 3.23 -5.14
N TRP A 8 -1.05 3.84 -5.24
CA TRP A 8 -1.73 4.06 -6.53
C TRP A 8 -0.99 5.01 -7.50
N ALA A 9 0.05 5.70 -7.04
CA ALA A 9 0.92 6.48 -7.92
C ALA A 9 1.89 5.61 -8.75
N PHE A 10 1.98 4.32 -8.44
CA PHE A 10 2.86 3.35 -9.11
C PHE A 10 2.04 2.39 -9.99
N SER A 11 2.72 1.68 -10.89
CA SER A 11 2.08 0.66 -11.73
C SER A 11 1.59 -0.50 -10.86
N PRO A 12 0.35 -0.99 -11.07
CA PRO A 12 -0.27 -2.02 -10.22
C PRO A 12 0.41 -3.39 -10.30
N GLU A 13 1.17 -3.65 -11.37
CA GLU A 13 1.91 -4.91 -11.53
C GLU A 13 3.21 -4.95 -10.71
N ARG A 14 3.63 -3.82 -10.11
CA ARG A 14 4.89 -3.76 -9.38
C ARG A 14 4.78 -4.35 -7.97
N PRO A 15 5.74 -5.19 -7.56
CA PRO A 15 5.81 -5.66 -6.17
C PRO A 15 6.05 -4.51 -5.18
N LEU A 16 5.45 -4.59 -4.00
CA LEU A 16 5.61 -3.56 -2.95
C LEU A 16 7.07 -3.29 -2.57
N LYS A 17 7.91 -4.33 -2.54
CA LYS A 17 9.36 -4.18 -2.29
C LYS A 17 10.01 -3.18 -3.26
N GLU A 18 9.64 -3.26 -4.54
CA GLU A 18 10.16 -2.34 -5.56
C GLU A 18 9.59 -0.94 -5.38
N VAL A 19 8.29 -0.84 -5.09
CA VAL A 19 7.61 0.43 -4.78
C VAL A 19 8.29 1.16 -3.63
N PHE A 20 8.66 0.48 -2.55
CA PHE A 20 9.37 1.09 -1.43
C PHE A 20 10.76 1.59 -1.81
N GLY A 21 11.51 0.83 -2.61
CA GLY A 21 12.79 1.27 -3.14
C GLY A 21 12.66 2.52 -4.00
N MET A 22 11.69 2.55 -4.92
CA MET A 22 11.40 3.71 -5.75
C MET A 22 10.98 4.93 -4.93
N ALA A 23 10.10 4.74 -3.93
CA ALA A 23 9.65 5.83 -3.06
C ALA A 23 10.84 6.48 -2.33
N ARG A 24 11.77 5.67 -1.80
CA ARG A 24 13.00 6.15 -1.18
C ARG A 24 13.84 6.95 -2.18
N ASP A 25 14.07 6.39 -3.38
CA ASP A 25 14.92 7.01 -4.40
C ASP A 25 14.33 8.34 -4.92
N LEU A 26 13.01 8.49 -4.86
CA LEU A 26 12.28 9.73 -5.17
C LEU A 26 12.21 10.72 -3.99
N GLY A 27 12.79 10.37 -2.83
CA GLY A 27 12.85 11.21 -1.65
C GLY A 27 11.57 11.25 -0.81
N PHE A 28 10.73 10.22 -0.89
CA PHE A 28 9.63 10.01 0.05
C PHE A 28 10.11 9.26 1.29
N ALA A 29 9.60 9.65 2.45
CA ALA A 29 9.90 9.00 3.73
C ALA A 29 8.86 7.95 4.11
N ALA A 30 7.70 7.95 3.44
CA ALA A 30 6.62 7.04 3.71
C ALA A 30 5.85 6.64 2.44
N VAL A 31 5.16 5.51 2.52
CA VAL A 31 4.22 5.01 1.51
C VAL A 31 2.90 4.68 2.20
N GLU A 32 1.79 5.08 1.59
CA GLU A 32 0.46 4.57 1.93
C GLU A 32 0.15 3.37 1.02
N VAL A 33 0.09 2.17 1.61
CA VAL A 33 -0.23 0.94 0.89
C VAL A 33 -1.73 0.85 0.65
N THR A 34 -2.16 0.01 -0.30
CA THR A 34 -3.58 -0.09 -0.69
C THR A 34 -4.08 -1.51 -0.52
N ILE A 35 -5.30 -1.67 0.00
CA ILE A 35 -6.05 -2.93 -0.02
C ILE A 35 -7.07 -2.94 -1.15
N ALA A 36 -7.17 -4.05 -1.87
CA ALA A 36 -8.11 -4.27 -2.97
C ALA A 36 -8.49 -5.76 -3.08
N GLU A 37 -9.41 -6.11 -3.98
CA GLU A 37 -9.75 -7.52 -4.26
C GLU A 37 -8.55 -8.32 -4.81
N GLU A 38 -7.73 -7.66 -5.61
CA GLU A 38 -6.52 -8.22 -6.19
C GLU A 38 -5.32 -7.31 -5.92
N GLY A 39 -4.13 -7.90 -5.80
CA GLY A 39 -2.88 -7.19 -5.60
C GLY A 39 -2.12 -7.65 -4.35
N PRO A 40 -1.17 -6.83 -3.86
CA PRO A 40 -0.24 -7.24 -2.81
C PRO A 40 -0.86 -7.31 -1.41
N ILE A 41 -1.97 -6.59 -1.18
CA ILE A 41 -2.75 -6.65 0.06
C ILE A 41 -4.20 -6.84 -0.33
N THR A 42 -4.78 -7.94 0.14
CA THR A 42 -6.17 -8.32 -0.08
C THR A 42 -6.84 -8.60 1.26
N PRO A 43 -8.18 -8.73 1.31
CA PRO A 43 -8.87 -9.18 2.52
C PRO A 43 -8.42 -10.56 3.04
N GLN A 44 -7.74 -11.36 2.21
CA GLN A 44 -7.20 -12.67 2.56
C GLN A 44 -5.75 -12.63 3.04
N THR A 45 -5.08 -11.47 2.94
CA THR A 45 -3.70 -11.31 3.41
C THR A 45 -3.61 -11.58 4.92
N THR A 46 -2.70 -12.46 5.29
CA THR A 46 -2.48 -12.94 6.66
C THR A 46 -1.63 -11.97 7.48
N ALA A 47 -1.65 -12.13 8.81
CA ALA A 47 -0.80 -11.35 9.70
C ALA A 47 0.71 -11.56 9.44
N THR A 48 1.10 -12.75 9.01
CA THR A 48 2.49 -13.08 8.64
C THR A 48 2.90 -12.31 7.37
N GLU A 49 2.08 -12.33 6.32
CA GLU A 49 2.35 -11.58 5.09
C GLU A 49 2.37 -10.06 5.34
N CYS A 50 1.47 -9.54 6.19
CA CYS A 50 1.53 -8.15 6.63
C CYS A 50 2.84 -7.81 7.34
N SER A 51 3.36 -8.73 8.17
CA SER A 51 4.64 -8.56 8.85
C SER A 51 5.82 -8.58 7.89
N GLU A 52 5.76 -9.39 6.83
CA GLU A 52 6.75 -9.41 5.75
C GLU A 52 6.75 -8.10 4.96
N ILE A 53 5.57 -7.54 4.65
CA ILE A 53 5.45 -6.23 3.99
C ILE A 53 6.07 -5.12 4.86
N LEU A 54 5.83 -5.15 6.17
CA LEU A 54 6.46 -4.23 7.12
C LEU A 54 7.99 -4.37 7.12
N SER A 55 8.52 -5.60 7.08
CA SER A 55 9.96 -5.84 6.96
C SER A 55 10.52 -5.27 5.67
N GLN A 56 9.86 -5.50 4.54
CA GLN A 56 10.28 -4.97 3.23
C GLN A 56 10.33 -3.44 3.21
N ALA A 57 9.34 -2.77 3.82
CA ALA A 57 9.33 -1.31 3.95
C ALA A 57 10.48 -0.83 4.84
N SER A 58 10.71 -1.48 5.98
CA SER A 58 11.80 -1.17 6.91
C SER A 58 13.18 -1.33 6.26
N GLU A 59 13.40 -2.43 5.53
CA GLU A 59 14.63 -2.70 4.77
C GLU A 59 14.89 -1.61 3.70
N ALA A 60 13.83 -1.06 3.11
CA ALA A 60 13.92 0.04 2.16
C ALA A 60 14.05 1.43 2.82
N GLY A 61 13.97 1.53 4.15
CA GLY A 61 13.97 2.80 4.87
C GLY A 61 12.67 3.60 4.73
N ILE A 62 11.55 2.93 4.49
CA ILE A 62 10.22 3.51 4.29
C ILE A 62 9.31 3.22 5.47
N VAL A 63 8.58 4.24 5.93
CA VAL A 63 7.48 4.09 6.89
C VAL A 63 6.17 3.82 6.15
N LEU A 64 5.34 2.89 6.64
CA LEU A 64 3.96 2.79 6.14
C LEU A 64 3.09 3.84 6.83
N SER A 65 2.59 4.83 6.07
CA SER A 65 1.82 5.94 6.65
C SER A 65 0.34 5.62 6.86
N GLY A 66 -0.17 4.58 6.20
CA GLY A 66 -1.58 4.21 6.23
C GLY A 66 -1.92 3.09 5.26
N LEU A 67 -3.21 2.73 5.25
CA LEU A 67 -3.81 1.76 4.35
C LEU A 67 -4.99 2.42 3.63
N ALA A 68 -4.82 2.70 2.34
CA ALA A 68 -5.89 3.19 1.47
C ALA A 68 -6.79 2.04 1.01
N SER A 69 -8.08 2.31 0.86
CA SER A 69 -9.08 1.36 0.39
C SER A 69 -9.97 1.99 -0.67
N GLY A 70 -10.11 1.31 -1.81
CA GLY A 70 -11.01 1.69 -2.89
C GLY A 70 -12.37 0.96 -2.85
N PHE A 71 -12.61 0.08 -1.88
CA PHE A 71 -13.79 -0.79 -1.86
C PHE A 71 -15.12 -0.03 -1.90
N GLY A 72 -15.17 1.20 -1.37
CA GLY A 72 -16.37 2.02 -1.40
C GLY A 72 -16.85 2.40 -2.81
N TRP A 73 -16.00 2.30 -3.84
CA TRP A 73 -16.40 2.54 -5.23
C TRP A 73 -17.23 1.39 -5.82
N SER A 74 -16.88 0.15 -5.50
CA SER A 74 -17.63 -1.05 -5.93
C SER A 74 -18.71 -1.46 -4.94
N HIS A 75 -18.54 -1.11 -3.66
CA HIS A 75 -19.43 -1.43 -2.55
C HIS A 75 -19.75 -0.16 -1.75
N PRO A 76 -20.59 0.74 -2.28
CA PRO A 76 -20.96 1.96 -1.58
C PRO A 76 -21.64 1.63 -0.25
N VAL A 77 -21.27 2.36 0.80
CA VAL A 77 -21.83 2.17 2.17
C VAL A 77 -23.31 2.58 2.23
N THR A 78 -23.72 3.49 1.36
CA THR A 78 -25.11 3.87 1.14
C THR A 78 -25.62 3.08 -0.06
N CYS A 79 -26.39 2.02 0.19
CA CYS A 79 -27.10 1.32 -0.88
C CYS A 79 -28.10 2.27 -1.56
N GLU A 80 -28.08 2.30 -2.89
CA GLU A 80 -29.33 2.35 -3.65
C GLU A 80 -29.51 0.93 -4.23
N GLU A 81 -30.58 0.26 -3.82
CA GLU A 81 -31.25 -0.73 -4.68
C GLU A 81 -32.29 0.00 -5.54
#